data_AF-X0SXF6-F1
#
_entry.id   AF-X0SXF6-F1
#
_cell.length_a   1.000
_cell.length_b   1.000
_cell.length_c   1.000
_cell.angle_alpha   90.00
_cell.angle_beta   90.00
_cell.angle_gamma   90.00
#
_symmetry.space_group_name_H-M   'P 1'
#
loop_
_entity.id
_entity.type
_entity.pdbx_description
1 polymer ?
#
loop_
_entity_poly.entity_id
_entity_poly.type
_entity_poly.pdbx_seq_one_letter_code
_entity_poly.pdbx_strand_id
1 'polypeptide(L)' 'MLLIGILIYTICGILTYGVEFAYMQEEFPALAELDYAKDKSRAVCWGLSGPIGLVVSLTTSKFGFKHGLKFW' A
#
# COMPACT_ATOMS: atom_id res chain seq x y z
N MET A 1 -12.23 -7.45 -21.47
CA MET A 1 -12.16 -6.08 -20.91
C MET A 1 -12.36 -6.05 -19.39
N LEU A 2 -13.39 -6.70 -18.84
CA LEU A 2 -13.64 -6.71 -17.38
C LEU A 2 -12.48 -7.28 -16.54
N LEU A 3 -11.90 -8.41 -16.96
CA LEU A 3 -10.77 -9.06 -16.29
C LEU A 3 -9.51 -8.17 -16.22
N ILE A 4 -9.26 -7.39 -17.27
CA ILE A 4 -8.13 -6.46 -17.32
C ILE A 4 -8.33 -5.33 -16.30
N GLY A 5 -9.56 -4.82 -16.19
CA GLY A 5 -9.91 -3.81 -15.19
C GLY A 5 -9.71 -4.32 -13.76
N ILE A 6 -10.11 -5.57 -13.48
CA ILE A 6 -9.89 -6.20 -12.16
C ILE A 6 -8.39 -6.36 -11.89
N LEU A 7 -7.61 -6.84 -12.86
CA LEU A 7 -6.16 -6.99 -12.72
C LEU A 7 -5.47 -5.66 -12.39
N ILE A 8 -5.79 -4.60 -13.14
CA ILE A 8 -5.25 -3.26 -12.88
C ILE A 8 -5.65 -2.79 -11.49
N TYR A 9 -6.90 -2.99 -11.11
CA TYR A 9 -7.41 -2.61 -9.79
C TYR A 9 -6.66 -3.31 -8.65
N THR A 10 -6.47 -4.62 -8.76
CA THR A 10 -5.74 -5.41 -7.75
C THR A 10 -4.27 -5.02 -7.69
N ILE A 11 -3.62 -4.81 -8.84
CA ILE A 11 -2.22 -4.35 -8.91
C ILE A 11 -2.09 -2.98 -8.23
N CYS A 12 -2.99 -2.05 -8.49
CA CYS A 12 -2.98 -0.75 -7.83
C CYS A 12 -3.12 -0.86 -6.31
N GLY A 13 -4.01 -1.73 -5.82
CA GLY A 13 -4.15 -2.00 -4.39
C GLY A 13 -2.87 -2.58 -3.76
N ILE A 14 -2.21 -3.52 -4.44
CA ILE A 14 -0.92 -4.10 -4.01
C ILE A 14 0.17 -3.01 -3.94
N LEU A 15 0.26 -2.17 -4.97
CA LEU A 15 1.25 -1.08 -5.01
C LEU A 15 0.98 -0.05 -3.90
N THR A 16 -0.30 0.27 -3.63
CA THR A 16 -0.69 1.19 -2.55
C THR A 16 -0.24 0.67 -1.20
N TYR A 17 -0.46 -0.62 -0.95
CA TYR A 17 0.01 -1.29 0.25
C TYR A 17 1.54 -1.26 0.36
N GLY A 18 2.29 -1.55 -0.72
CA GLY A 18 3.75 -1.54 -0.68
C GLY A 18 4.35 -0.15 -0.41
N VAL A 19 3.67 0.91 -0.84
CA VAL A 19 4.06 2.31 -0.58
C VAL A 19 3.82 2.67 0.90
N GLU A 20 2.66 2.31 1.44
CA GLU A 20 2.33 2.59 2.85
C GLU A 20 3.16 1.73 3.81
N PHE A 21 3.44 0.49 3.45
CA PHE A 21 4.30 -0.39 4.22
C PHE A 21 5.73 0.14 4.30
N ALA A 22 6.28 0.63 3.19
CA ALA A 22 7.58 1.29 3.16
C ALA A 22 7.61 2.52 4.08
N TYR A 23 6.55 3.33 4.04
CA TYR A 23 6.38 4.47 4.94
C TYR A 23 6.38 4.05 6.42
N MET A 24 5.60 3.03 6.79
CA MET A 24 5.51 2.56 8.18
C MET A 24 6.83 1.99 8.69
N GLN A 25 7.56 1.25 7.85
CA GLN A 25 8.88 0.73 8.20
C GLN A 25 9.92 1.84 8.43
N GLU A 26 9.89 2.91 7.63
CA GLU A 26 10.87 3.99 7.72
C GLU A 26 10.55 5.01 8.83
N GLU A 27 9.29 5.43 8.96
CA GLU A 27 8.90 6.43 9.96
C GLU A 27 8.57 5.83 11.34
N PHE A 28 8.09 4.58 11.40
CA PHE A 28 7.63 3.96 12.66
C PHE A 28 8.05 2.48 12.81
N PRO A 29 9.36 2.16 12.87
CA PRO A 29 9.85 0.78 12.89
C PRO A 29 9.33 -0.05 14.07
N ALA A 30 9.19 0.56 15.26
CA ALA A 30 8.65 -0.12 16.44
C ALA A 30 7.17 -0.50 16.32
N LEU A 31 6.39 0.27 15.55
CA LEU A 31 4.99 -0.07 15.26
C LEU A 31 4.88 -1.02 14.07
N ALA A 32 5.79 -0.92 13.10
CA ALA A 32 5.81 -1.78 11.92
C ALA A 32 5.95 -3.27 12.29
N GLU A 33 6.81 -3.63 13.24
CA GLU A 33 6.92 -5.02 13.73
C GLU A 33 5.63 -5.53 14.39
N LEU A 34 4.93 -4.67 15.13
CA LEU A 34 3.66 -5.00 15.78
C LEU A 34 2.50 -5.14 14.78
N ASP A 35 2.49 -4.30 13.75
CA ASP A 35 1.46 -4.31 12.70
C ASP A 35 1.72 -5.38 11.63
N TYR A 36 2.96 -5.86 11.45
CA TYR A 36 3.28 -6.99 10.58
C TYR A 36 2.50 -8.25 10.94
N ALA A 37 2.24 -8.46 12.24
CA ALA A 37 1.41 -9.56 12.72
C ALA A 37 -0.08 -9.42 12.31
N LYS A 38 -0.54 -8.20 12.00
CA LYS A 38 -1.92 -7.85 11.61
C LYS A 38 -2.06 -7.51 10.13
N ASP A 39 -0.99 -7.61 9.35
CA ASP A 39 -0.88 -7.05 8.00
C ASP A 39 -1.92 -7.56 7.00
N LYS A 40 -2.39 -8.80 7.14
CA LYS A 40 -3.32 -9.42 6.18
C LYS A 40 -4.66 -8.68 6.06
N SER A 41 -5.25 -8.20 7.16
CA SER A 41 -6.54 -7.52 7.11
C SER A 41 -6.41 -6.12 6.52
N ARG A 42 -5.30 -5.44 6.84
CA ARG A 42 -4.98 -4.12 6.34
C ARG A 42 -4.66 -4.15 4.85
N ALA A 43 -3.88 -5.15 4.39
CA ALA A 43 -3.60 -5.40 2.99
C ALA A 43 -4.87 -5.65 2.15
N VAL A 44 -5.88 -6.31 2.70
CA VAL A 44 -7.18 -6.50 2.02
C VAL A 44 -7.97 -5.20 1.92
N CYS A 45 -8.01 -4.39 2.99
CA CYS A 45 -8.64 -3.06 2.96
C CYS A 45 -7.96 -2.13 1.95
N TRP A 46 -6.64 -2.15 1.86
CA TRP A 46 -5.90 -1.34 0.88
C TRP A 46 -5.98 -1.90 -0.53
N GLY A 47 -6.09 -3.23 -0.68
CA GLY A 47 -6.43 -3.89 -1.94
C GLY A 47 -7.75 -3.39 -2.55
N LEU A 48 -8.71 -3.02 -1.69
CA LEU A 48 -10.01 -2.46 -2.07
C LEU A 48 -9.97 -0.95 -2.38
N SER A 49 -8.83 -0.28 -2.23
CA SER A 49 -8.70 1.14 -2.58
C SER A 49 -8.41 1.35 -4.09
N GLY A 50 -7.91 0.31 -4.75
CA GLY A 50 -7.68 0.27 -6.19
C GLY A 50 -6.81 1.42 -6.71
N PRO A 51 -7.05 1.92 -7.94
CA PRO A 51 -6.24 2.99 -8.53
C PRO A 51 -6.37 4.33 -7.81
N ILE A 52 -7.51 4.58 -7.15
CA ILE A 52 -7.72 5.83 -6.39
C ILE A 52 -6.81 5.85 -5.17
N GLY A 53 -6.74 4.74 -4.42
CA GLY A 53 -5.83 4.61 -3.28
C GLY A 53 -4.37 4.80 -3.70
N LEU A 54 -3.97 4.24 -4.85
CA LEU A 54 -2.61 4.41 -5.35
C LEU A 54 -2.29 5.86 -5.68
N VAL A 55 -3.19 6.57 -6.37
CA VAL A 55 -3.00 7.99 -6.69
C VAL A 55 -2.90 8.83 -5.43
N VAL A 56 -3.78 8.59 -4.45
CA VAL A 56 -3.76 9.31 -3.17
C VAL A 56 -2.45 9.02 -2.42
N SER A 57 -2.04 7.76 -2.29
CA SER A 57 -0.78 7.41 -1.59
C SER A 57 0.45 7.97 -2.29
N LEU A 58 0.49 8.00 -3.62
CA LEU A 58 1.60 8.59 -4.37
C LEU A 58 1.64 10.13 -4.30
N THR A 59 0.48 10.79 -4.25
CA THR A 59 0.37 12.26 -4.21
C THR A 59 0.48 12.82 -2.79
N THR A 60 0.17 12.02 -1.77
CA THR A 60 0.28 12.44 -0.38
C THR A 60 1.75 12.45 0.02
N SER A 61 2.29 13.61 0.38
CA SER A 61 3.69 13.80 0.76
C SER A 61 4.17 12.92 1.93
N LYS A 62 3.24 12.41 2.74
CA LYS A 62 3.50 11.47 3.83
C LYS A 62 3.86 10.08 3.28
N PHE A 63 3.09 9.57 2.32
CA PHE A 63 3.24 8.20 1.80
C PHE A 63 4.02 8.12 0.49
N GLY A 64 4.19 9.23 -0.24
CA GLY A 64 4.68 9.22 -1.62
C GLY A 64 6.12 8.72 -1.83
N PHE A 65 6.64 8.94 -3.05
CA PHE A 65 7.92 8.44 -3.61
C PHE A 65 9.18 8.53 -2.73
N LYS A 66 9.13 9.27 -1.61
CA LYS A 66 10.23 9.44 -0.67
C LYS A 66 10.65 8.14 0.02
N HIS A 67 9.69 7.26 0.35
CA HIS A 67 9.94 6.01 1.10
C HIS A 67 10.06 4.79 0.17
N GLY A 68 9.78 4.98 -1.13
CA GLY A 68 9.82 3.91 -2.13
C GLY A 68 8.68 2.91 -1.97
N LEU A 69 8.94 1.66 -2.38
CA LEU A 69 7.95 0.60 -2.42
C LEU A 69 8.58 -0.67 -1.83
N LYS A 70 8.07 -1.13 -0.69
CA LYS A 70 8.59 -2.28 0.07
C LYS A 70 7.48 -3.28 0.34
N PHE A 71 7.85 -4.56 0.35
CA PHE A 71 6.95 -5.68 0.62
C PHE A 71 7.52 -6.67 1.64
N TRP A 72 8.68 -6.33 2.20
CA TRP A 72 9.49 -7.13 3.11
C TRP A 72 10.20 -6.18 4.06
#